data_AF-A0A956L979-F1
#
_entry.id   AF-A0A956L979-F1
#
_cell.length_a   1.000
_cell.length_b   1.000
_cell.length_c   1.000
_cell.angle_alpha   90.00
_cell.angle_beta   90.00
_cell.angle_gamma   90.00
#
_symmetry.space_group_name_H-M   'P 1'
#
loop_
_entity.id
_entity.type
_entity.pdbx_description
1 polymer ?
#
loop_
_entity_poly.entity_id
_entity_poly.type
_entity_poly.pdbx_seq_one_letter_code
_entity_poly.pdbx_strand_id
1 'polypeptide(L)'
;MVSLEEELPAEHRRSPAALASLSLLEYLRDRPRRKGRAGRPVVLIFDQFEEVLTTAPRAIEAKQAFFSAVGQVLDTGRDWALFIVREDHLAALAPYRDRIPTQLSNTFRLDLLGLEGAREAAVELAREGGRSFPGVDKLVHDLSKVQVQRPDGSFATEQGLHVEPVHLQVVGRRLWAAMPDHDTSIDEDDIAQYADVSTALAGYYADAVRTLAGRDVTVERAIRDWVGNRLIVDGVRSQVRREASRSAGLDNRLIQGLLRHYLVRSEQRAGATWFELSHDRMVGPVHQDNQRWEQAHLHPLQVQAKLWEQGNRAQALLLRHEAMPESVLWAMENEALMTEGEREFLAQSRTLRGHELRQRWGSRILLASTGLGAIVLAGLLMFAWGERRRAEEEAQSALDAQAEAERARDEAIVARTHAHEAMMMAGARELLARGQRAAAAMVLAEAEGPAENPEWEQIAIDTLGGPIPRVTLTHEGHVTAAAWSPEGARVVTAAARVATVWSADGASRVVLEGHTQRLHAAAWSPEGGRVA
;
A
#
# COMPACT_ATOMS: atom_id res chain seq x y z
N MET A 1 2.97 -61.72 -8.05
CA MET A 1 4.23 -62.45 -8.30
C MET A 1 3.97 -63.93 -8.08
N VAL A 2 3.35 -64.62 -9.07
CA VAL A 2 3.28 -66.09 -9.15
C VAL A 2 3.75 -66.51 -10.56
N SER A 3 4.77 -65.82 -11.09
CA SER A 3 5.20 -65.92 -12.48
C SER A 3 5.59 -67.34 -12.92
N LEU A 4 6.16 -68.16 -12.02
CA LEU A 4 6.64 -69.50 -12.38
C LEU A 4 5.51 -70.52 -12.59
N GLU A 5 4.39 -70.39 -11.85
CA GLU A 5 3.24 -71.31 -11.88
C GLU A 5 2.05 -70.74 -12.68
N GLU A 6 2.05 -69.44 -13.00
CA GLU A 6 0.96 -68.76 -13.72
C GLU A 6 0.67 -69.42 -15.09
N GLU A 7 1.69 -69.94 -15.77
CA GLU A 7 1.55 -70.62 -17.05
C GLU A 7 0.99 -72.06 -16.95
N LEU A 8 0.96 -72.64 -15.76
CA LEU A 8 0.45 -74.00 -15.54
C LEU A 8 -1.07 -73.98 -15.34
N PRO A 9 -1.81 -75.00 -15.81
CA PRO A 9 -3.23 -75.19 -15.47
C PRO A 9 -3.41 -75.22 -13.94
N ALA A 10 -4.52 -74.69 -13.44
CA ALA A 10 -4.77 -74.52 -12.00
C ALA A 10 -4.58 -75.81 -11.18
N GLU A 11 -4.94 -76.96 -11.75
CA GLU A 11 -4.79 -78.29 -11.14
C GLU A 11 -3.32 -78.77 -11.02
N HIS A 12 -2.40 -78.18 -11.76
CA HIS A 12 -0.96 -78.46 -11.70
C HIS A 12 -0.20 -77.40 -10.89
N ARG A 13 -0.88 -76.35 -10.41
CA ARG A 13 -0.25 -75.26 -9.66
C ARG A 13 0.06 -75.69 -8.23
N ARG A 14 1.29 -75.46 -7.79
CA ARG A 14 1.72 -75.66 -6.40
C ARG A 14 1.35 -74.46 -5.54
N SER A 15 1.03 -74.72 -4.27
CA SER A 15 0.78 -73.65 -3.30
C SER A 15 2.08 -72.89 -2.96
N PRO A 16 2.01 -71.62 -2.50
CA PRO A 16 3.19 -70.88 -2.07
C PRO A 16 4.03 -71.60 -1.01
N ALA A 17 3.38 -72.30 -0.07
CA ALA A 17 4.07 -73.09 0.95
C ALA A 17 4.83 -74.29 0.37
N ALA A 18 4.25 -74.97 -0.63
CA ALA A 18 4.91 -76.08 -1.33
C ALA A 18 6.10 -75.60 -2.19
N LEU A 19 5.96 -74.42 -2.83
CA LEU A 19 7.08 -73.81 -3.55
C LEU A 19 8.22 -73.42 -2.62
N ALA A 20 7.92 -72.88 -1.44
CA ALA A 20 8.93 -72.47 -0.46
C ALA A 20 9.74 -73.65 0.10
N SER A 21 9.22 -74.87 0.05
CA SER A 21 9.94 -76.08 0.47
C SER A 21 10.83 -76.71 -0.60
N LEU A 22 10.74 -76.28 -1.86
CA LEU A 22 11.51 -76.83 -2.97
C LEU A 22 12.75 -75.98 -3.25
N SER A 23 13.88 -76.63 -3.53
CA SER A 23 14.99 -75.96 -4.21
C SER A 23 14.62 -75.62 -5.66
N LEU A 24 15.33 -74.65 -6.25
CA LEU A 24 15.14 -74.28 -7.65
C LEU A 24 15.34 -75.49 -8.59
N LEU A 25 16.30 -76.36 -8.28
CA LEU A 25 16.59 -77.56 -9.06
C LEU A 25 15.45 -78.58 -8.98
N GLU A 26 14.97 -78.88 -7.77
CA GLU A 26 13.82 -79.78 -7.57
C GLU A 26 12.57 -79.23 -8.26
N TYR A 27 12.33 -77.93 -8.11
CA TYR A 27 11.23 -77.26 -8.78
C TYR A 27 11.26 -77.46 -10.30
N LEU A 28 12.40 -77.18 -10.94
CA LEU A 28 12.55 -77.28 -12.40
C LEU A 28 12.53 -78.72 -12.92
N ARG A 29 13.02 -79.68 -12.14
CA ARG A 29 12.93 -81.11 -12.46
C ARG A 29 11.49 -81.60 -12.45
N ASP A 30 10.76 -81.23 -11.40
CA ASP A 30 9.40 -81.71 -11.18
C ASP A 30 8.34 -80.85 -11.87
N ARG A 31 8.73 -79.73 -12.50
CA ARG A 31 7.80 -78.83 -13.19
C ARG A 31 7.21 -79.53 -14.43
N PRO A 32 5.87 -79.64 -14.55
CA PRO A 32 5.24 -80.19 -15.74
C PRO A 32 5.63 -79.40 -17.00
N ARG A 33 6.10 -80.11 -18.03
CA ARG A 33 6.44 -79.49 -19.33
C ARG A 33 5.28 -79.67 -20.30
N ARG A 34 5.03 -78.66 -21.17
CA ARG A 34 4.05 -78.79 -22.26
C ARG A 34 4.33 -80.05 -23.09
N LYS A 35 3.27 -80.78 -23.47
CA LYS A 35 3.35 -81.96 -24.36
C LYS A 35 4.20 -81.65 -25.61
N GLY A 36 5.09 -82.57 -25.98
CA GLY A 36 6.03 -82.39 -27.10
C GLY A 36 7.27 -81.54 -26.81
N ARG A 37 7.42 -80.98 -25.60
CA ARG A 37 8.64 -80.30 -25.13
C ARG A 37 9.39 -81.05 -24.02
N ALA A 38 8.98 -82.27 -23.70
CA ALA A 38 9.71 -83.15 -22.81
C ALA A 38 11.13 -83.38 -23.37
N GLY A 39 12.14 -83.02 -22.59
CA GLY A 39 13.54 -83.16 -22.98
C GLY A 39 14.17 -82.01 -23.78
N ARG A 40 13.45 -80.92 -24.09
CA ARG A 40 14.07 -79.70 -24.64
C ARG A 40 14.84 -78.91 -23.56
N PRO A 41 15.91 -78.18 -23.92
CA PRO A 41 16.51 -77.17 -23.05
C PRO A 41 15.48 -76.21 -22.47
N VAL A 42 15.63 -75.83 -21.21
CA VAL A 42 14.91 -74.72 -20.59
C VAL A 42 15.80 -73.47 -20.68
N VAL A 43 15.21 -72.34 -21.03
CA VAL A 43 15.86 -71.02 -20.92
C VAL A 43 15.23 -70.30 -19.73
N LEU A 44 16.03 -70.03 -18.71
CA LEU A 44 15.66 -69.21 -17.56
C LEU A 44 15.93 -67.75 -17.91
N ILE A 45 14.91 -66.89 -17.82
CA ILE A 45 15.08 -65.46 -18.06
C ILE A 45 14.95 -64.76 -16.72
N PHE A 46 16.03 -64.11 -16.30
CA PHE A 46 16.07 -63.28 -15.11
C PHE A 46 16.03 -61.83 -15.56
N ASP A 47 14.84 -61.22 -15.50
CA ASP A 47 14.68 -59.79 -15.70
C ASP A 47 15.03 -59.02 -14.42
N GLN A 48 15.54 -57.80 -14.56
CA GLN A 48 16.00 -56.93 -13.46
C GLN A 48 16.86 -57.68 -12.42
N PHE A 49 17.85 -58.45 -12.90
CA PHE A 49 18.60 -59.38 -12.07
C PHE A 49 19.36 -58.68 -10.93
N GLU A 50 19.64 -57.38 -11.05
CA GLU A 50 20.21 -56.56 -9.97
C GLU A 50 19.37 -56.54 -8.69
N GLU A 51 18.05 -56.81 -8.75
CA GLU A 51 17.17 -56.81 -7.57
C GLU A 51 17.60 -57.82 -6.52
N VAL A 52 18.24 -58.93 -6.93
CA VAL A 52 18.80 -59.92 -6.01
C VAL A 52 19.87 -59.32 -5.10
N LEU A 53 20.55 -58.27 -5.58
CA LEU A 53 21.61 -57.58 -4.85
C LEU A 53 21.03 -56.46 -3.96
N THR A 54 20.04 -55.74 -4.47
CA THR A 54 19.53 -54.50 -3.86
C THR A 54 18.42 -54.73 -2.82
N THR A 55 17.60 -55.77 -2.95
CA THR A 55 16.43 -56.00 -2.07
C THR A 55 16.83 -56.30 -0.62
N ALA A 56 17.85 -57.15 -0.43
CA ALA A 56 18.37 -57.50 0.89
C ALA A 56 19.90 -57.42 0.90
N PRO A 57 20.49 -56.19 0.96
CA PRO A 57 21.92 -55.99 0.76
C PRO A 57 22.80 -56.85 1.67
N ARG A 58 22.36 -57.06 2.92
CA ARG A 58 23.09 -57.78 3.97
C ARG A 58 22.88 -59.30 3.99
N ALA A 59 21.96 -59.84 3.18
CA ALA A 59 21.66 -61.27 3.16
C ALA A 59 22.69 -62.07 2.35
N ILE A 60 23.97 -61.98 2.71
CA ILE A 60 25.10 -62.51 1.93
C ILE A 60 24.98 -64.03 1.76
N GLU A 61 24.71 -64.78 2.84
CA GLU A 61 24.58 -66.23 2.80
C GLU A 61 23.42 -66.68 1.91
N ALA A 62 22.25 -66.01 2.02
CA ALA A 62 21.10 -66.30 1.19
C ALA A 62 21.39 -66.04 -0.30
N LYS A 63 22.10 -64.95 -0.62
CA LYS A 63 22.56 -64.68 -1.99
C LYS A 63 23.48 -65.79 -2.48
N GLN A 64 24.49 -66.16 -1.70
CA GLN A 64 25.40 -67.24 -2.08
C GLN A 64 24.66 -68.55 -2.35
N ALA A 65 23.71 -68.93 -1.49
CA ALA A 65 22.87 -70.10 -1.67
C ALA A 65 22.04 -70.04 -2.96
N PHE A 66 21.43 -68.87 -3.25
CA PHE A 66 20.70 -68.65 -4.50
C PHE A 66 21.58 -68.82 -5.74
N PHE A 67 22.74 -68.15 -5.78
CA PHE A 67 23.67 -68.23 -6.91
C PHE A 67 24.20 -69.66 -7.10
N SER A 68 24.48 -70.39 -6.02
CA SER A 68 24.86 -71.80 -6.08
C SER A 68 23.72 -72.68 -6.63
N ALA A 69 22.47 -72.44 -6.24
CA ALA A 69 21.32 -73.18 -6.76
C ALA A 69 21.12 -72.94 -8.27
N VAL A 70 21.26 -71.69 -8.73
CA VAL A 70 21.25 -71.36 -10.17
C VAL A 70 22.40 -72.06 -10.90
N GLY A 71 23.60 -72.05 -10.31
CA GLY A 71 24.77 -72.75 -10.83
C GLY A 71 24.52 -74.24 -11.04
N GLN A 72 23.98 -74.93 -10.04
CA GLN A 72 23.67 -76.36 -10.11
C GLN A 72 22.65 -76.72 -11.21
N VAL A 73 21.70 -75.84 -11.49
CA VAL A 73 20.75 -76.03 -12.60
C VAL A 73 21.48 -75.98 -13.95
N LEU A 74 22.35 -74.98 -14.11
CA LEU A 74 23.06 -74.72 -15.37
C LEU A 74 24.24 -75.66 -15.62
N ASP A 75 24.82 -76.25 -14.57
CA ASP A 75 25.96 -77.18 -14.65
C ASP A 75 25.62 -78.48 -15.40
N THR A 76 24.33 -78.78 -15.57
CA THR A 76 23.87 -79.92 -16.39
C THR A 76 24.21 -79.77 -17.88
N GLY A 77 24.60 -78.58 -18.34
CA GLY A 77 24.95 -78.27 -19.73
C GLY A 77 23.77 -78.30 -20.70
N ARG A 78 22.55 -78.56 -20.19
CA ARG A 78 21.33 -78.68 -21.00
C ARG A 78 20.50 -77.42 -21.00
N ASP A 79 20.45 -76.73 -19.86
CA ASP A 79 19.59 -75.57 -19.63
C ASP A 79 20.42 -74.28 -19.72
N TRP A 80 19.78 -73.19 -20.11
CA TRP A 80 20.40 -71.88 -20.35
C TRP A 80 19.81 -70.85 -19.39
N ALA A 81 20.58 -69.81 -19.07
CA ALA A 81 20.07 -68.63 -18.38
C ALA A 81 20.46 -67.36 -19.13
N LEU A 82 19.48 -66.47 -19.29
CA LEU A 82 19.66 -65.10 -19.73
C LEU A 82 19.47 -64.19 -18.51
N PHE A 83 20.52 -63.45 -18.16
CA PHE A 83 20.49 -62.47 -17.08
C PHE A 83 20.42 -61.07 -17.69
N ILE A 84 19.32 -60.38 -17.45
CA ILE A 84 19.13 -58.98 -17.83
C ILE A 84 19.49 -58.16 -16.60
N VAL A 85 20.59 -57.41 -16.68
CA VAL A 85 21.12 -56.65 -15.56
C VAL A 85 21.57 -55.28 -16.05
N ARG A 86 21.31 -54.25 -15.24
CA ARG A 86 21.85 -52.92 -15.52
C ARG A 86 23.38 -52.88 -15.33
N GLU A 87 24.06 -52.14 -16.20
CA GLU A 87 25.53 -52.09 -16.25
C GLU A 87 26.15 -51.59 -14.93
N ASP A 88 25.50 -50.64 -14.25
CA ASP A 88 25.93 -50.08 -12.96
C ASP A 88 25.95 -51.10 -11.80
N HIS A 89 25.27 -52.24 -11.97
CA HIS A 89 25.22 -53.31 -10.97
C HIS A 89 26.19 -54.48 -11.24
N LEU A 90 26.93 -54.46 -12.36
CA LEU A 90 27.84 -55.56 -12.73
C LEU A 90 28.97 -55.79 -11.72
N ALA A 91 29.50 -54.74 -11.10
CA ALA A 91 30.55 -54.85 -10.09
C ALA A 91 30.07 -55.60 -8.84
N ALA A 92 28.83 -55.35 -8.42
CA ALA A 92 28.24 -55.99 -7.25
C ALA A 92 27.96 -57.49 -7.46
N LEU A 93 27.91 -57.96 -8.72
CA LEU A 93 27.81 -59.38 -9.06
C LEU A 93 29.13 -60.13 -8.92
N ALA A 94 30.29 -59.45 -8.94
CA ALA A 94 31.61 -60.09 -8.99
C ALA A 94 31.81 -61.21 -7.95
N PRO A 95 31.43 -61.06 -6.67
CA PRO A 95 31.62 -62.10 -5.65
C PRO A 95 30.84 -63.41 -5.90
N TYR A 96 29.86 -63.38 -6.79
CA TYR A 96 28.96 -64.50 -7.07
C TYR A 96 29.19 -65.16 -8.43
N ARG A 97 29.99 -64.55 -9.32
CA ARG A 97 30.19 -65.02 -10.70
C ARG A 97 30.73 -66.44 -10.76
N ASP A 98 31.65 -66.80 -9.88
CA ASP A 98 32.26 -68.14 -9.83
C ASP A 98 31.26 -69.26 -9.51
N ARG A 99 30.06 -68.92 -9.04
CA ARG A 99 29.00 -69.90 -8.75
C ARG A 99 28.12 -70.19 -9.96
N ILE A 100 28.23 -69.42 -11.05
CA ILE A 100 27.47 -69.63 -12.28
C ILE A 100 28.43 -70.16 -13.36
N PRO A 101 28.05 -71.22 -14.11
CA PRO A 101 28.82 -71.67 -15.27
C PRO A 101 29.13 -70.53 -16.23
N THR A 102 30.30 -70.56 -16.87
CA THR A 102 30.85 -69.48 -17.72
C THR A 102 31.13 -68.16 -16.99
N GLN A 103 30.91 -68.04 -15.68
CA GLN A 103 31.20 -66.84 -14.88
C GLN A 103 30.56 -65.54 -15.43
N LEU A 104 29.45 -65.68 -16.16
CA LEU A 104 28.82 -64.59 -16.91
C LEU A 104 29.75 -63.96 -17.97
N SER A 105 30.65 -64.72 -18.57
CA SER A 105 31.58 -64.23 -19.61
C SER A 105 30.89 -63.90 -20.93
N ASN A 106 29.74 -64.51 -21.19
CA ASN A 106 28.95 -64.30 -22.41
C ASN A 106 28.00 -63.11 -22.22
N THR A 107 28.54 -61.90 -22.36
CA THR A 107 27.78 -60.65 -22.18
C THR A 107 27.46 -60.01 -23.51
N PHE A 108 26.21 -59.57 -23.68
CA PHE A 108 25.80 -58.66 -24.74
C PHE A 108 25.36 -57.35 -24.10
N ARG A 109 26.03 -56.24 -24.42
CA ARG A 109 25.66 -54.92 -23.94
C ARG A 109 24.57 -54.37 -24.84
N LEU A 110 23.42 -54.03 -24.25
CA LEU A 110 22.37 -53.30 -24.96
C LEU A 110 22.68 -51.80 -24.85
N ASP A 111 23.22 -51.23 -25.91
CA ASP A 111 23.48 -49.79 -25.98
C ASP A 111 22.16 -48.99 -26.10
N LEU A 112 22.25 -47.68 -25.88
CA LEU A 112 21.15 -46.76 -26.16
C LEU A 112 20.77 -46.82 -27.65
N LEU A 113 19.49 -46.58 -27.95
CA LEU A 113 18.99 -46.61 -29.32
C LEU A 113 19.60 -45.44 -30.13
N GLY A 114 20.64 -45.74 -30.91
CA GLY A 114 21.28 -44.78 -31.81
C GLY A 114 20.39 -44.36 -32.97
N LEU A 115 20.80 -43.31 -33.69
CA LEU A 115 20.01 -42.73 -34.79
C LEU A 115 19.70 -43.74 -35.90
N GLU A 116 20.68 -44.53 -36.33
CA GLU A 116 20.45 -45.54 -37.38
C GLU A 116 19.56 -46.68 -36.90
N GLY A 117 19.72 -47.12 -35.66
CA GLY A 117 18.83 -48.14 -35.07
C GLY A 117 17.39 -47.64 -34.92
N ALA A 118 17.21 -46.36 -34.56
CA ALA A 118 15.88 -45.74 -34.52
C ALA A 118 15.24 -45.65 -35.91
N ARG A 119 16.05 -45.32 -36.92
CA ARG A 119 15.66 -45.28 -38.33
C ARG A 119 15.24 -46.66 -38.82
N GLU A 120 16.08 -47.68 -38.63
CA GLU A 120 15.80 -49.06 -38.99
C GLU A 120 14.52 -49.57 -38.32
N ALA A 121 14.38 -49.36 -37.00
CA ALA A 121 13.19 -49.76 -36.26
C ALA A 121 11.91 -49.09 -36.80
N ALA A 122 11.95 -47.79 -37.11
CA ALA A 122 10.82 -47.07 -37.65
C ALA A 122 10.44 -47.55 -39.06
N VAL A 123 11.43 -47.74 -39.95
CA VAL A 123 11.21 -48.18 -41.33
C VAL A 123 10.68 -49.61 -41.38
N GLU A 124 11.30 -50.53 -40.63
CA GLU A 124 10.88 -51.94 -40.65
C GLU A 124 9.47 -52.11 -40.08
N LEU A 125 9.13 -51.41 -38.99
CA LEU A 125 7.78 -51.44 -38.44
C LEU A 125 6.73 -50.84 -39.40
N ALA A 126 7.05 -49.72 -40.06
CA ALA A 126 6.18 -49.15 -41.08
C ALA A 126 5.96 -50.13 -42.23
N ARG A 127 7.03 -50.79 -42.70
CA ARG A 127 7.00 -51.78 -43.77
C ARG A 127 6.17 -53.01 -43.41
N GLU A 128 6.34 -53.56 -42.20
CA GLU A 128 5.49 -54.65 -41.68
C GLU A 128 4.02 -54.24 -41.61
N GLY A 129 3.78 -52.96 -41.32
CA GLY A 129 2.47 -52.34 -41.36
C GLY A 129 1.95 -51.99 -42.76
N GLY A 130 2.69 -52.29 -43.83
CA GLY A 130 2.27 -52.01 -45.21
C GLY A 130 2.46 -50.55 -45.66
N ARG A 131 3.30 -49.77 -44.97
CA ARG A 131 3.63 -48.37 -45.32
C ARG A 131 5.11 -48.20 -45.66
N SER A 132 5.43 -47.33 -46.61
CA SER A 132 6.79 -46.81 -46.79
C SER A 132 7.03 -45.61 -45.86
N PHE A 133 8.29 -45.30 -45.53
CA PHE A 133 8.60 -44.21 -44.59
C PHE A 133 9.70 -43.26 -45.11
N PRO A 134 9.44 -42.50 -46.19
CA PRO A 134 10.41 -41.52 -46.71
C PRO A 134 10.75 -40.40 -45.71
N GLY A 135 9.83 -40.00 -44.82
CA GLY A 135 10.05 -38.94 -43.83
C GLY A 135 10.85 -39.36 -42.58
N VAL A 136 11.38 -40.59 -42.51
CA VAL A 136 11.97 -41.13 -41.28
C VAL A 136 13.13 -40.30 -40.73
N ASP A 137 13.97 -39.73 -41.60
CA ASP A 137 15.15 -38.98 -41.18
C ASP A 137 14.75 -37.70 -40.43
N LYS A 138 13.68 -37.04 -40.87
CA LYS A 138 13.08 -35.91 -40.15
C LYS A 138 12.58 -36.34 -38.78
N LEU A 139 11.85 -37.46 -38.68
CA LEU A 139 11.33 -37.96 -37.41
C LEU A 139 12.47 -38.28 -36.42
N VAL A 140 13.49 -39.01 -36.87
CA VAL A 140 14.66 -39.38 -36.04
C VAL A 140 15.43 -38.12 -35.62
N HIS A 141 15.65 -37.18 -36.54
CA HIS A 141 16.26 -35.90 -36.22
C HIS A 141 15.46 -35.17 -35.14
N ASP A 142 14.15 -35.03 -35.33
CA ASP A 142 13.28 -34.35 -34.36
C ASP A 142 13.31 -35.04 -33.00
N LEU A 143 13.17 -36.37 -32.94
CA LEU A 143 13.21 -37.17 -31.70
C LEU A 143 14.55 -37.08 -30.96
N SER A 144 15.67 -36.98 -31.69
CA SER A 144 17.01 -36.90 -31.12
C SER A 144 17.37 -35.52 -30.54
N LYS A 145 16.57 -34.48 -30.76
CA LYS A 145 16.86 -33.14 -30.21
C LYS A 145 16.90 -33.15 -28.68
N VAL A 146 17.97 -32.59 -28.12
CA VAL A 146 18.24 -32.42 -26.69
C VAL A 146 18.51 -30.95 -26.35
N GLN A 147 18.27 -30.56 -25.09
CA GLN A 147 18.66 -29.24 -24.60
C GLN A 147 20.06 -29.33 -24.00
N VAL A 148 20.97 -28.50 -24.51
CA VAL A 148 22.35 -28.39 -24.03
C VAL A 148 22.52 -27.02 -23.38
N GLN A 149 23.00 -27.01 -22.13
CA GLN A 149 23.35 -25.77 -21.45
C GLN A 149 24.72 -25.29 -21.96
N ARG A 150 24.75 -24.07 -22.48
CA ARG A 150 25.96 -23.39 -22.93
C ARG A 150 26.73 -22.79 -21.73
N PRO A 151 28.03 -22.49 -21.88
CA PRO A 151 28.83 -21.91 -20.80
C PRO A 151 28.33 -20.57 -20.25
N ASP A 152 27.52 -19.84 -21.03
CA ASP A 152 26.87 -18.58 -20.63
C ASP A 152 25.59 -18.79 -19.81
N GLY A 153 25.23 -20.05 -19.53
CA GLY A 153 24.02 -20.44 -18.81
C GLY A 153 22.76 -20.53 -19.69
N SER A 154 22.82 -20.14 -20.96
CA SER A 154 21.70 -20.28 -21.90
C SER A 154 21.51 -21.73 -22.34
N PHE A 155 20.30 -22.09 -22.76
CA PHE A 155 20.01 -23.41 -23.32
C PHE A 155 19.87 -23.32 -24.84
N ALA A 156 20.42 -24.31 -25.54
CA ALA A 156 20.26 -24.47 -26.98
C ALA A 156 19.80 -25.88 -27.32
N THR A 157 18.97 -25.98 -28.36
CA THR A 157 18.54 -27.27 -28.88
C THR A 157 19.56 -27.77 -29.88
N GLU A 158 20.12 -28.95 -29.62
CA GLU A 158 21.10 -29.62 -30.48
C GLU A 158 20.66 -31.05 -30.80
N GLN A 159 21.21 -31.62 -31.87
CA GLN A 159 20.95 -33.01 -32.23
C GLN A 159 21.74 -33.94 -31.31
N GLY A 160 21.04 -34.77 -30.55
CA GLY A 160 21.63 -35.82 -29.73
C GLY A 160 22.07 -37.04 -30.55
N LEU A 161 22.79 -37.95 -29.90
CA LEU A 161 23.30 -39.18 -30.52
C LEU A 161 22.30 -40.35 -30.45
N HIS A 162 21.26 -40.22 -29.64
CA HIS A 162 20.33 -41.30 -29.33
C HIS A 162 18.88 -40.80 -29.37
N VAL A 163 17.97 -41.76 -29.54
CA VAL A 163 16.52 -41.57 -29.46
C VAL A 163 15.99 -42.39 -28.30
N GLU A 164 15.14 -41.79 -27.47
CA GLU A 164 14.44 -42.56 -26.44
C GLU A 164 13.42 -43.52 -27.07
N PRO A 165 13.53 -44.85 -26.86
CA PRO A 165 12.65 -45.82 -27.50
C PRO A 165 11.16 -45.59 -27.21
N VAL A 166 10.83 -45.15 -25.99
CA VAL A 166 9.45 -44.84 -25.60
C VAL A 166 8.91 -43.66 -26.41
N HIS A 167 9.71 -42.63 -26.68
CA HIS A 167 9.26 -41.51 -27.50
C HIS A 167 9.00 -41.93 -28.94
N LEU A 168 9.87 -42.78 -29.51
CA LEU A 168 9.64 -43.35 -30.85
C LEU A 168 8.35 -44.16 -30.89
N GLN A 169 8.09 -44.99 -29.88
CA GLN A 169 6.85 -45.76 -29.77
C GLN A 169 5.61 -44.87 -29.64
N VAL A 170 5.67 -43.81 -28.83
CA VAL A 170 4.57 -42.86 -28.66
C VAL A 170 4.24 -42.16 -29.98
N VAL A 171 5.25 -41.62 -30.66
CA VAL A 171 5.06 -40.91 -31.93
C VAL A 171 4.61 -41.87 -33.03
N GLY A 172 5.24 -43.04 -33.14
CA GLY A 172 4.86 -44.07 -34.11
C GLY A 172 3.44 -44.60 -33.92
N ARG A 173 3.02 -44.84 -32.66
CA ARG A 173 1.64 -45.24 -32.36
C ARG A 173 0.63 -44.17 -32.76
N ARG A 174 0.99 -42.89 -32.61
CA ARG A 174 0.12 -41.77 -33.00
C ARG A 174 0.01 -41.65 -34.53
N LEU A 175 1.12 -41.76 -35.25
CA LEU A 175 1.12 -41.87 -36.73
C LEU A 175 0.16 -42.98 -37.16
N TRP A 176 0.37 -44.19 -36.62
CA TRP A 176 -0.42 -45.36 -36.96
C TRP A 176 -1.93 -45.17 -36.71
N ALA A 177 -2.29 -44.52 -35.60
CA ALA A 177 -3.70 -44.33 -35.24
C ALA A 177 -4.39 -43.19 -36.02
N ALA A 178 -3.64 -42.19 -36.49
CA ALA A 178 -4.19 -40.97 -37.08
C ALA A 178 -4.16 -40.97 -38.61
N MET A 179 -3.18 -41.65 -39.22
CA MET A 179 -3.05 -41.66 -40.67
C MET A 179 -4.16 -42.49 -41.34
N PRO A 180 -4.74 -42.03 -42.46
CA PRO A 180 -5.75 -42.78 -43.17
C PRO A 180 -5.24 -44.15 -43.66
N ASP A 181 -6.09 -45.18 -43.63
CA ASP A 181 -5.72 -46.55 -44.05
C ASP A 181 -5.33 -46.66 -45.53
N HIS A 182 -5.83 -45.75 -46.37
CA HIS A 182 -5.51 -45.74 -47.81
C HIS A 182 -4.17 -45.07 -48.11
N ASP A 183 -3.63 -44.31 -47.16
CA ASP A 183 -2.32 -43.71 -47.30
C ASP A 183 -1.25 -44.76 -46.97
N THR A 184 -0.32 -45.00 -47.89
CA THR A 184 0.70 -46.05 -47.75
C THR A 184 2.12 -45.49 -47.70
N SER A 185 2.27 -44.16 -47.62
CA SER A 185 3.56 -43.49 -47.47
C SER A 185 3.50 -42.60 -46.22
N ILE A 186 4.60 -42.52 -45.48
CA ILE A 186 4.75 -41.60 -44.35
C ILE A 186 5.83 -40.58 -44.72
N ASP A 187 5.41 -39.39 -45.14
CA ASP A 187 6.32 -38.30 -45.51
C ASP A 187 6.50 -37.25 -44.40
N GLU A 188 7.21 -36.18 -44.71
CA GLU A 188 7.48 -35.11 -43.73
C GLU A 188 6.23 -34.31 -43.37
N ASP A 189 5.27 -34.18 -44.29
CA ASP A 189 4.01 -33.46 -44.08
C ASP A 189 3.11 -34.28 -43.16
N ASP A 190 3.08 -35.61 -43.33
CA ASP A 190 2.38 -36.51 -42.41
C ASP A 190 2.93 -36.42 -40.98
N ILE A 191 4.26 -36.34 -40.83
CA ILE A 191 4.88 -36.16 -39.53
C ILE A 191 4.42 -34.83 -38.93
N ALA A 192 4.47 -33.73 -39.69
CA ALA A 192 4.06 -32.42 -39.19
C ALA A 192 2.56 -32.38 -38.81
N GLN A 193 1.72 -33.06 -39.58
CA GLN A 193 0.27 -33.05 -39.40
C GLN A 193 -0.19 -33.97 -38.26
N TYR A 194 0.29 -35.21 -38.22
CA TYR A 194 -0.26 -36.26 -37.35
C TYR A 194 0.64 -36.58 -36.16
N ALA A 195 1.92 -36.23 -36.23
CA ALA A 195 2.94 -36.77 -35.35
C ALA A 195 4.04 -35.79 -34.96
N ASP A 196 3.72 -34.49 -34.93
CA ASP A 196 4.58 -33.50 -34.31
C ASP A 196 4.98 -34.01 -32.91
N VAL A 197 6.28 -34.16 -32.70
CA VAL A 197 6.82 -34.88 -31.54
C VAL A 197 6.35 -34.23 -30.23
N SER A 198 6.32 -32.89 -30.19
CA SER A 198 5.91 -32.16 -28.99
C SER A 198 4.43 -32.41 -28.68
N THR A 199 3.58 -32.33 -29.70
CA THR A 199 2.14 -32.58 -29.60
C THR A 199 1.83 -34.04 -29.25
N ALA A 200 2.59 -34.99 -29.81
CA ALA A 200 2.51 -36.42 -29.53
C ALA A 200 2.80 -36.72 -28.05
N LEU A 201 3.92 -36.22 -27.54
CA LEU A 201 4.33 -36.39 -26.14
C LEU A 201 3.37 -35.68 -25.17
N ALA A 202 2.86 -34.50 -25.53
CA ALA A 202 1.86 -33.78 -24.74
C ALA A 202 0.56 -34.60 -24.61
N GLY A 203 0.10 -35.19 -25.72
CA GLY A 203 -1.08 -36.07 -25.73
C GLY A 203 -0.86 -37.34 -24.90
N TYR A 204 0.31 -37.97 -25.01
CA TYR A 204 0.67 -39.14 -24.21
C TYR A 204 0.66 -38.83 -22.71
N TYR A 205 1.26 -37.70 -22.32
CA TYR A 205 1.22 -37.20 -20.95
C TYR A 205 -0.22 -36.98 -20.48
N ALA A 206 -1.05 -36.29 -21.27
CA ALA A 206 -2.45 -36.02 -20.95
C ALA A 206 -3.26 -37.32 -20.76
N ASP A 207 -3.09 -38.31 -21.64
CA ASP A 207 -3.78 -39.60 -21.56
C ASP A 207 -3.37 -40.38 -20.31
N ALA A 208 -2.07 -40.40 -19.97
CA ALA A 208 -1.58 -41.04 -18.76
C ALA A 208 -2.12 -40.37 -17.50
N VAL A 209 -2.09 -39.03 -17.43
CA VAL A 209 -2.65 -38.26 -16.31
C VAL A 209 -4.15 -38.54 -16.15
N ARG A 210 -4.92 -38.50 -17.24
CA ARG A 210 -6.37 -38.79 -17.23
C ARG A 210 -6.66 -40.23 -16.79
N THR A 211 -5.84 -41.19 -17.23
CA THR A 211 -5.97 -42.60 -16.82
C THR A 211 -5.77 -42.76 -15.31
N LEU A 212 -4.80 -42.05 -14.73
CA LEU A 212 -4.51 -42.12 -13.30
C LEU A 212 -5.54 -41.37 -12.45
N ALA A 213 -6.03 -40.23 -12.94
CA ALA A 213 -7.02 -39.41 -12.25
C ALA A 213 -8.45 -39.94 -12.37
N GLY A 214 -8.75 -40.71 -13.42
CA GLY A 214 -10.10 -41.14 -13.72
C GLY A 214 -11.00 -39.96 -14.06
N ARG A 215 -12.06 -39.76 -13.27
CA ARG A 215 -13.00 -38.62 -13.41
C ARG A 215 -12.80 -37.54 -12.34
N ASP A 216 -11.78 -37.68 -11.50
CA ASP A 216 -11.53 -36.76 -10.39
C ASP A 216 -10.61 -35.63 -10.83
N VAL A 217 -11.19 -34.44 -11.04
CA VAL A 217 -10.47 -33.24 -11.46
C VAL A 217 -9.44 -32.78 -10.41
N THR A 218 -9.66 -33.07 -9.12
CA THR A 218 -8.73 -32.70 -8.06
C THR A 218 -7.47 -33.56 -8.08
N VAL A 219 -7.64 -34.86 -8.40
CA VAL A 219 -6.52 -35.79 -8.59
C VAL A 219 -5.75 -35.44 -9.86
N GLU A 220 -6.45 -35.15 -10.96
CA GLU A 220 -5.80 -34.71 -12.21
C GLU A 220 -4.97 -33.45 -11.97
N ARG A 221 -5.56 -32.45 -11.30
CA ARG A 221 -4.85 -31.23 -10.92
C ARG A 221 -3.61 -31.53 -10.07
N ALA A 222 -3.75 -32.36 -9.04
CA ALA A 222 -2.64 -32.69 -8.15
C ALA A 222 -1.47 -33.37 -8.88
N ILE A 223 -1.76 -34.25 -9.84
CA ILE A 223 -0.73 -34.87 -10.70
C ILE A 223 -0.06 -33.79 -11.56
N ARG A 224 -0.84 -32.95 -12.23
CA ARG A 224 -0.33 -31.90 -13.13
C ARG A 224 0.54 -30.89 -12.40
N ASP A 225 0.09 -30.41 -11.25
CA ASP A 225 0.84 -29.50 -10.39
C ASP A 225 2.12 -30.16 -9.84
N TRP A 226 2.07 -31.44 -9.50
CA TRP A 226 3.26 -32.14 -9.02
C TRP A 226 4.31 -32.32 -10.14
N VAL A 227 3.91 -32.79 -11.33
CA VAL A 227 4.84 -32.93 -12.46
C VAL A 227 5.35 -31.56 -12.91
N GLY A 228 4.47 -30.58 -13.07
CA GLY A 228 4.80 -29.25 -13.60
C GLY A 228 5.56 -28.32 -12.65
N ASN A 229 5.35 -28.44 -11.33
CA ASN A 229 5.94 -27.52 -10.35
C ASN A 229 7.00 -28.17 -9.44
N ARG A 230 7.06 -29.51 -9.36
CA ARG A 230 8.04 -30.22 -8.51
C ARG A 230 9.12 -30.93 -9.31
N LEU A 231 8.76 -31.55 -10.44
CA LEU A 231 9.73 -32.20 -11.33
C LEU A 231 10.28 -31.27 -12.41
N ILE A 232 9.69 -30.08 -12.56
CA ILE A 232 10.18 -29.03 -13.44
C ILE A 232 10.30 -27.75 -12.61
N VAL A 233 11.49 -27.17 -12.58
CA VAL A 233 11.79 -25.89 -11.91
C VAL A 233 12.58 -25.04 -12.89
N ASP A 234 12.13 -23.81 -13.13
CA ASP A 234 12.73 -22.87 -14.08
C ASP A 234 12.95 -23.45 -15.49
N GLY A 235 12.05 -24.34 -15.92
CA GLY A 235 12.13 -24.99 -17.23
C GLY A 235 13.19 -26.10 -17.33
N VAL A 236 13.75 -26.54 -16.20
CA VAL A 236 14.73 -27.63 -16.12
C VAL A 236 14.19 -28.75 -15.22
N ARG A 237 14.63 -29.99 -15.48
CA ARG A 237 14.28 -31.14 -14.66
C ARG A 237 14.79 -31.00 -13.22
N SER A 238 13.94 -31.38 -12.28
CA SER A 238 14.19 -31.39 -10.84
C SER A 238 13.84 -32.76 -10.25
N GLN A 239 14.33 -33.02 -9.03
CA GLN A 239 14.19 -34.29 -8.34
C GLN A 239 13.35 -34.17 -7.07
N VAL A 240 12.46 -35.13 -6.83
CA VAL A 240 11.66 -35.25 -5.62
C VAL A 240 12.08 -36.49 -4.84
N ARG A 241 12.45 -36.32 -3.57
CA ARG A 241 12.79 -37.46 -2.70
C ARG A 241 11.54 -38.29 -2.38
N ARG A 242 11.66 -39.62 -2.42
CA ARG A 242 10.61 -40.54 -1.96
C ARG A 242 10.43 -40.42 -0.44
N GLU A 243 9.17 -40.28 -0.04
CA GLU A 243 8.73 -40.27 1.35
C GLU A 243 7.81 -41.48 1.63
N ALA A 244 7.32 -41.64 2.87
CA ALA A 244 6.61 -42.83 3.30
C ALA A 244 5.30 -43.10 2.51
N SER A 245 4.40 -42.11 2.46
CA SER A 245 3.06 -42.26 1.84
C SER A 245 2.80 -41.29 0.69
N ARG A 246 3.20 -40.02 0.85
CA ARG A 246 3.09 -38.96 -0.17
C ARG A 246 4.46 -38.33 -0.33
N SER A 247 4.92 -38.13 -1.57
CA SER A 247 6.22 -37.50 -1.84
C SER A 247 6.01 -36.11 -2.45
N ALA A 248 6.48 -35.06 -1.78
CA ALA A 248 6.18 -33.66 -2.14
C ALA A 248 4.68 -33.38 -2.38
N GLY A 249 3.82 -33.99 -1.56
CA GLY A 249 2.37 -33.77 -1.57
C GLY A 249 1.56 -34.71 -2.46
N LEU A 250 2.16 -35.45 -3.40
CA LEU A 250 1.42 -36.40 -4.24
C LEU A 250 1.45 -37.82 -3.63
N ASP A 251 0.33 -38.54 -3.67
CA ASP A 251 0.25 -39.93 -3.21
C ASP A 251 1.22 -40.83 -4.01
N ASN A 252 2.03 -41.61 -3.30
CA ASN A 252 3.00 -42.51 -3.91
C ASN A 252 2.35 -43.52 -4.86
N ARG A 253 1.08 -43.90 -4.69
CA ARG A 253 0.34 -44.76 -5.64
C ARG A 253 0.20 -44.11 -7.02
N LEU A 254 -0.04 -42.80 -7.07
CA LEU A 254 -0.12 -42.05 -8.33
C LEU A 254 1.26 -41.91 -8.97
N ILE A 255 2.31 -41.68 -8.17
CA ILE A 255 3.70 -41.66 -8.64
C ILE A 255 4.10 -43.02 -9.22
N GLN A 256 3.71 -44.13 -8.58
CA GLN A 256 3.89 -45.48 -9.15
C GLN A 256 3.13 -45.66 -10.46
N GLY A 257 1.96 -45.04 -10.60
CA GLY A 257 1.26 -44.91 -11.87
C GLY A 257 2.11 -44.25 -12.96
N LEU A 258 2.67 -43.08 -12.66
CA LEU A 258 3.54 -42.33 -13.59
C LEU A 258 4.81 -43.10 -13.98
N LEU A 259 5.39 -43.87 -13.04
CA LEU A 259 6.51 -44.78 -13.30
C LEU A 259 6.14 -45.88 -14.31
N ARG A 260 4.96 -46.50 -14.15
CA ARG A 260 4.46 -47.51 -15.12
C ARG A 260 4.15 -46.93 -16.50
N HIS A 261 3.83 -45.65 -16.56
CA HIS A 261 3.67 -44.90 -17.80
C HIS A 261 4.97 -44.26 -18.30
N TYR A 262 6.15 -44.60 -17.75
CA TYR A 262 7.46 -44.09 -18.19
C TYR A 262 7.57 -42.55 -18.27
N LEU A 263 6.70 -41.81 -17.56
CA LEU A 263 6.76 -40.35 -17.47
C LEU A 263 7.74 -39.90 -16.37
N VAL A 264 7.87 -40.72 -15.34
CA VAL A 264 8.75 -40.53 -14.20
C VAL A 264 9.69 -41.72 -14.14
N ARG A 265 10.93 -41.48 -13.72
CA ARG A 265 11.91 -42.52 -13.38
C ARG A 265 12.30 -42.40 -11.91
N SER A 266 12.77 -43.51 -11.34
CA SER A 266 13.32 -43.54 -9.99
C SER A 266 14.81 -43.85 -10.01
N GLU A 267 15.57 -43.15 -9.18
CA GLU A 267 16.99 -43.38 -9.02
C GLU A 267 17.34 -43.57 -7.53
N GLN A 268 18.20 -44.53 -7.22
CA GLN A 268 18.71 -44.71 -5.86
C GLN A 268 20.06 -44.01 -5.72
N ARG A 269 20.16 -43.05 -4.80
CA ARG A 269 21.39 -42.31 -4.47
C ARG A 269 21.53 -42.20 -2.97
N ALA A 270 22.70 -42.57 -2.45
CA ALA A 270 23.03 -42.48 -1.02
C ALA A 270 21.96 -43.09 -0.08
N GLY A 271 21.34 -44.22 -0.48
CA GLY A 271 20.31 -44.92 0.29
C GLY A 271 18.91 -44.28 0.23
N ALA A 272 18.72 -43.20 -0.53
CA ALA A 272 17.42 -42.60 -0.79
C ALA A 272 16.97 -42.87 -2.23
N THR A 273 15.66 -42.99 -2.43
CA THR A 273 15.05 -43.03 -3.78
C THR A 273 14.62 -41.63 -4.16
N TRP A 274 14.97 -41.20 -5.37
CA TRP A 274 14.61 -39.92 -5.96
C TRP A 274 13.75 -40.16 -7.21
N PHE A 275 12.73 -39.35 -7.39
CA PHE A 275 11.87 -39.32 -8.56
C PHE A 275 12.25 -38.14 -9.45
N GLU A 276 12.24 -38.36 -10.75
CA GLU A 276 12.58 -37.35 -11.75
C GLU A 276 11.74 -37.60 -13.01
N LEU A 277 11.50 -36.59 -13.84
CA LEU A 277 11.00 -36.83 -15.20
C LEU A 277 11.92 -37.82 -15.93
N SER A 278 11.34 -38.68 -16.75
CA SER A 278 12.08 -39.71 -17.48
C SER A 278 13.11 -39.10 -18.44
N HIS A 279 12.78 -37.97 -19.08
CA HIS A 279 13.63 -37.32 -20.06
C HIS A 279 13.36 -35.80 -20.17
N ASP A 280 14.40 -34.99 -20.47
CA ASP A 280 14.30 -33.50 -20.58
C ASP A 280 13.30 -33.04 -21.64
N ARG A 281 13.20 -33.80 -22.73
CA ARG A 281 12.24 -33.52 -23.80
C ARG A 281 10.79 -33.44 -23.33
N MET A 282 10.42 -34.08 -22.21
CA MET A 282 9.07 -34.02 -21.66
C MET A 282 8.72 -32.66 -21.04
N VAL A 283 9.71 -31.81 -20.73
CA VAL A 283 9.49 -30.53 -20.05
C VAL A 283 8.55 -29.62 -20.85
N GLY A 284 8.86 -29.38 -22.13
CA GLY A 284 8.05 -28.53 -23.00
C GLY A 284 6.61 -29.05 -23.18
N PRO A 285 6.42 -30.30 -23.61
CA PRO A 285 5.11 -30.93 -23.74
C PRO A 285 4.26 -30.90 -22.47
N VAL A 286 4.85 -31.17 -21.29
CA VAL A 286 4.16 -31.09 -20.00
C VAL A 286 3.68 -29.67 -19.70
N HIS A 287 4.55 -28.67 -19.88
CA HIS A 287 4.17 -27.27 -19.66
C HIS A 287 3.04 -26.82 -20.61
N GLN A 288 3.15 -27.13 -21.90
CA GLN A 288 2.15 -26.77 -22.89
C GLN A 288 0.80 -27.42 -22.57
N ASP A 289 0.80 -28.71 -22.20
CA ASP A 289 -0.42 -29.43 -21.88
C ASP A 289 -1.07 -28.92 -20.58
N ASN A 290 -0.27 -28.72 -19.54
CA ASN A 290 -0.74 -28.17 -18.26
C ASN A 290 -1.34 -26.77 -18.45
N GLN A 291 -0.71 -25.89 -19.23
CA GLN A 291 -1.26 -24.55 -19.52
C GLN A 291 -2.62 -24.63 -20.22
N ARG A 292 -2.78 -25.50 -21.23
CA ARG A 292 -4.07 -25.70 -21.90
C ARG A 292 -5.12 -26.24 -20.95
N TRP A 293 -4.75 -27.22 -20.12
CA TRP A 293 -5.65 -27.80 -19.12
C TRP A 293 -6.09 -26.75 -18.10
N GLU A 294 -5.17 -25.92 -17.61
CA GLU A 294 -5.44 -24.86 -16.64
C GLU A 294 -6.42 -23.82 -17.20
N GLN A 295 -6.23 -23.39 -18.45
CA GLN A 295 -7.13 -22.45 -19.12
C GLN A 295 -8.55 -23.01 -19.29
N ALA A 296 -8.69 -24.33 -19.43
CA ALA A 296 -9.98 -24.98 -19.64
C ALA A 296 -10.70 -25.38 -18.33
N HIS A 297 -9.97 -25.62 -17.24
CA HIS A 297 -10.52 -26.23 -16.02
C HIS A 297 -10.41 -25.36 -14.76
N LEU A 298 -9.45 -24.43 -14.69
CA LEU A 298 -9.26 -23.62 -13.50
C LEU A 298 -10.06 -22.32 -13.57
N HIS A 299 -10.64 -21.94 -12.44
CA HIS A 299 -11.28 -20.64 -12.29
C HIS A 299 -10.22 -19.53 -12.29
N PRO A 300 -10.49 -18.31 -12.80
CA PRO A 300 -9.54 -17.19 -12.79
C PRO A 300 -8.91 -16.90 -11.41
N LEU A 301 -9.66 -17.12 -10.32
CA LEU A 301 -9.15 -17.08 -8.94
C LEU A 301 -7.94 -18.00 -8.73
N GLN A 302 -8.05 -19.24 -9.18
CA GLN A 302 -7.05 -20.29 -9.00
C GLN A 302 -5.79 -19.99 -9.82
N VAL A 303 -5.98 -19.53 -11.06
CA VAL A 303 -4.88 -19.08 -11.93
C VAL A 303 -4.14 -17.90 -11.29
N GLN A 304 -4.86 -16.91 -10.77
CA GLN A 304 -4.26 -15.75 -10.10
C GLN A 304 -3.53 -16.15 -8.80
N ALA A 305 -4.10 -17.06 -8.01
CA ALA A 305 -3.46 -17.58 -6.81
C ALA A 305 -2.14 -18.30 -7.14
N LYS A 306 -2.11 -19.10 -8.21
CA LYS A 306 -0.90 -19.76 -8.70
C LYS A 306 0.18 -18.75 -9.10
N LEU A 307 -0.18 -17.71 -9.85
CA LEU A 307 0.74 -16.62 -10.19
C LEU A 307 1.26 -15.91 -8.94
N TRP A 308 0.41 -15.69 -7.93
CA TRP A 308 0.82 -15.12 -6.66
C TRP A 308 1.81 -16.01 -5.91
N GLU A 309 1.58 -17.32 -5.83
CA GLU A 309 2.51 -18.27 -5.21
C GLU A 309 3.88 -18.29 -5.92
N GLN A 310 3.87 -18.34 -7.25
CA GLN A 310 5.08 -18.33 -8.08
C GLN A 310 5.82 -16.98 -8.00
N GLY A 311 5.09 -15.87 -7.92
CA GLY A 311 5.60 -14.51 -7.78
C GLY A 311 6.09 -14.17 -6.37
N ASN A 312 6.54 -15.16 -5.60
CA ASN A 312 6.98 -15.03 -4.21
C ASN A 312 5.98 -14.28 -3.33
N ARG A 313 4.68 -14.54 -3.56
CA ARG A 313 3.56 -13.99 -2.79
C ARG A 313 3.48 -12.45 -2.81
N ALA A 314 3.88 -11.82 -3.92
CA ALA A 314 3.84 -10.37 -4.07
C ALA A 314 2.43 -9.78 -3.92
N GLN A 315 2.30 -8.72 -3.09
CA GLN A 315 1.01 -8.05 -2.85
C GLN A 315 0.33 -7.51 -4.11
N ALA A 316 1.12 -7.14 -5.13
CA ALA A 316 0.60 -6.62 -6.40
C ALA A 316 -0.28 -7.64 -7.16
N LEU A 317 -0.10 -8.93 -6.90
CA LEU A 317 -0.85 -10.03 -7.53
C LEU A 317 -2.11 -10.42 -6.76
N LEU A 318 -2.38 -9.83 -5.59
CA LEU A 318 -3.61 -10.07 -4.85
C LEU A 318 -4.83 -9.50 -5.59
N LEU A 319 -6.00 -10.12 -5.39
CA LEU A 319 -7.23 -9.68 -6.06
C LEU A 319 -7.60 -8.25 -5.65
N ARG A 320 -7.91 -7.44 -6.67
CA ARG A 320 -8.42 -6.07 -6.51
C ARG A 320 -9.94 -6.02 -6.60
N HIS A 321 -10.47 -4.82 -6.40
CA HIS A 321 -11.89 -4.53 -6.14
C HIS A 321 -12.89 -5.14 -7.14
N GLU A 322 -12.57 -5.25 -8.43
CA GLU A 322 -13.53 -5.65 -9.48
C GLU A 322 -13.78 -7.16 -9.51
N ALA A 323 -12.74 -7.99 -9.37
CA ALA A 323 -12.84 -9.46 -9.48
C ALA A 323 -13.17 -10.19 -8.16
N MET A 324 -13.19 -9.46 -7.03
CA MET A 324 -13.28 -10.04 -5.69
C MET A 324 -14.64 -10.67 -5.34
N PRO A 325 -15.80 -10.05 -5.64
CA PRO A 325 -17.10 -10.62 -5.25
C PRO A 325 -17.38 -11.98 -5.89
N GLU A 326 -17.14 -12.11 -7.20
CA GLU A 326 -17.30 -13.35 -7.96
C GLU A 326 -16.35 -14.44 -7.46
N SER A 327 -15.07 -14.11 -7.27
CA SER A 327 -14.06 -15.05 -6.79
C SER A 327 -14.38 -15.59 -5.39
N VAL A 328 -14.93 -14.75 -4.50
CA VAL A 328 -15.36 -15.18 -3.17
C VAL A 328 -16.55 -16.13 -3.23
N LEU A 329 -17.55 -15.82 -4.07
CA LEU A 329 -18.73 -16.66 -4.23
C LEU A 329 -18.36 -18.03 -4.78
N TRP A 330 -17.58 -18.04 -5.87
CA TRP A 330 -17.08 -19.27 -6.48
C TRP A 330 -16.30 -20.14 -5.47
N ALA A 331 -15.42 -19.53 -4.67
CA ALA A 331 -14.64 -20.26 -3.67
C ALA A 331 -15.50 -20.86 -2.55
N MET A 332 -16.62 -20.21 -2.19
CA MET A 332 -17.57 -20.75 -1.21
C MET A 332 -18.34 -21.96 -1.76
N GLU A 333 -18.72 -21.92 -3.03
CA GLU A 333 -19.43 -23.02 -3.70
C GLU A 333 -18.51 -24.21 -4.02
N ASN A 334 -17.21 -23.95 -4.17
CA ASN A 334 -16.21 -24.92 -4.63
C ASN A 334 -15.10 -25.16 -3.60
N GLU A 335 -15.42 -25.11 -2.30
CA GLU A 335 -14.42 -25.25 -1.22
C GLU A 335 -13.58 -26.53 -1.32
N ALA A 336 -14.17 -27.64 -1.79
CA ALA A 336 -13.47 -28.91 -1.98
C ALA A 336 -12.43 -28.88 -3.12
N LEU A 337 -12.54 -27.95 -4.07
CA LEU A 337 -11.61 -27.81 -5.20
C LEU A 337 -10.44 -26.86 -4.88
N MET A 338 -10.48 -26.21 -3.72
CA MET A 338 -9.51 -25.20 -3.30
C MET A 338 -8.28 -25.84 -2.65
N THR A 339 -7.09 -25.42 -3.07
CA THR A 339 -5.85 -25.75 -2.35
C THR A 339 -5.73 -24.92 -1.06
N GLU A 340 -4.79 -25.27 -0.19
CA GLU A 340 -4.48 -24.45 0.99
C GLU A 340 -3.91 -23.08 0.60
N GLY A 341 -3.04 -23.03 -0.39
CA GLY A 341 -2.46 -21.77 -0.87
C GLY A 341 -3.47 -20.84 -1.54
N GLU A 342 -4.48 -21.39 -2.24
CA GLU A 342 -5.61 -20.60 -2.77
C GLU A 342 -6.48 -20.00 -1.66
N ARG A 343 -6.70 -20.76 -0.58
CA ARG A 343 -7.43 -20.26 0.60
C ARG A 343 -6.65 -19.13 1.27
N GLU A 344 -5.34 -19.29 1.37
CA GLU A 344 -4.45 -18.25 1.89
C GLU A 344 -4.46 -16.99 1.00
N PHE A 345 -4.34 -17.16 -0.32
CA PHE A 345 -4.43 -16.09 -1.31
C PHE A 345 -5.72 -15.28 -1.15
N LEU A 346 -6.85 -15.96 -1.02
CA LEU A 346 -8.15 -15.30 -0.84
C LEU A 346 -8.22 -14.57 0.50
N ALA A 347 -7.68 -15.15 1.58
CA ALA A 347 -7.62 -14.52 2.90
C ALA A 347 -6.75 -13.26 2.91
N GLN A 348 -5.58 -13.30 2.27
CA GLN A 348 -4.70 -12.13 2.13
C GLN A 348 -5.35 -11.04 1.26
N SER A 349 -6.00 -11.42 0.16
CA SER A 349 -6.75 -10.49 -0.69
C SER A 349 -7.88 -9.80 0.09
N ARG A 350 -8.60 -10.52 0.95
CA ARG A 350 -9.64 -9.95 1.84
C ARG A 350 -9.05 -8.96 2.84
N THR A 351 -7.89 -9.30 3.41
CA THR A 351 -7.20 -8.46 4.38
C THR A 351 -6.75 -7.15 3.75
N LEU A 352 -6.10 -7.22 2.58
CA LEU A 352 -5.67 -6.05 1.81
C LEU A 352 -6.85 -5.11 1.52
N ARG A 353 -7.97 -5.64 1.03
CA ARG A 353 -9.20 -4.87 0.81
C ARG A 353 -9.70 -4.19 2.08
N GLY A 354 -9.66 -4.90 3.21
CA GLY A 354 -10.01 -4.33 4.52
C GLY A 354 -9.13 -3.14 4.91
N HIS A 355 -7.85 -3.15 4.54
CA HIS A 355 -6.94 -2.01 4.73
C HIS A 355 -7.22 -0.86 3.76
N GLU A 356 -7.42 -1.14 2.47
CA GLU A 356 -7.72 -0.12 1.45
C GLU A 356 -9.03 0.62 1.74
N LEU A 357 -10.07 -0.11 2.16
CA LEU A 357 -11.33 0.49 2.57
C LEU A 357 -11.11 1.36 3.81
N ARG A 358 -10.43 0.88 4.85
CA ARG A 358 -10.15 1.69 6.05
C ARG A 358 -9.36 2.95 5.74
N GLN A 359 -8.39 2.89 4.84
CA GLN A 359 -7.65 4.07 4.39
C GLN A 359 -8.55 5.06 3.63
N ARG A 360 -9.37 4.60 2.68
CA ARG A 360 -10.31 5.46 1.95
C ARG A 360 -11.33 6.12 2.89
N TRP A 361 -11.87 5.35 3.85
CA TRP A 361 -12.79 5.87 4.86
C TRP A 361 -12.09 6.89 5.77
N GLY A 362 -10.87 6.62 6.23
CA GLY A 362 -10.07 7.55 7.02
C GLY A 362 -9.77 8.85 6.26
N SER A 363 -9.37 8.78 5.00
CA SER A 363 -9.10 9.96 4.16
C SER A 363 -10.36 10.78 3.90
N ARG A 364 -11.52 10.14 3.71
CA ARG A 364 -12.81 10.85 3.56
C ARG A 364 -13.23 11.55 4.85
N ILE A 365 -13.04 10.90 6.00
CA ILE A 365 -13.31 11.51 7.31
C ILE A 365 -12.37 12.70 7.55
N LEU A 366 -11.08 12.55 7.25
CA LEU A 366 -10.11 13.62 7.38
C LEU A 366 -10.51 14.82 6.51
N LEU A 367 -10.81 14.62 5.22
CA LEU A 367 -11.27 15.68 4.31
C LEU A 367 -12.56 16.35 4.78
N ALA A 368 -13.52 15.58 5.28
CA ALA A 368 -14.76 16.14 5.84
C ALA A 368 -14.48 16.99 7.08
N SER A 369 -13.55 16.56 7.95
CA SER A 369 -13.16 17.30 9.14
C SER A 369 -12.42 18.60 8.83
N THR A 370 -11.55 18.63 7.80
CA THR A 370 -10.91 19.86 7.34
C THR A 370 -11.92 20.83 6.73
N GLY A 371 -12.88 20.32 5.95
CA GLY A 371 -13.97 21.14 5.41
C GLY A 371 -14.81 21.79 6.51
N LEU A 372 -15.18 21.03 7.55
CA LEU A 372 -15.90 21.56 8.70
C LEU A 372 -15.09 22.62 9.47
N GLY A 373 -13.79 22.37 9.67
CA GLY A 373 -12.88 23.34 10.31
C GLY A 373 -12.78 24.66 9.54
N ALA A 374 -12.72 24.60 8.20
CA ALA A 374 -12.68 25.79 7.35
C ALA A 374 -13.98 26.62 7.43
N ILE A 375 -15.14 25.96 7.51
CA ILE A 375 -16.45 26.63 7.68
C ILE A 375 -16.52 27.34 9.03
N VAL A 376 -16.09 26.67 10.11
CA VAL A 376 -16.07 27.28 11.45
C VAL A 376 -15.12 28.48 11.49
N LEU A 377 -13.93 28.36 10.90
CA LEU A 377 -12.96 29.46 10.83
C LEU A 377 -13.51 30.65 10.02
N ALA A 378 -14.15 30.40 8.88
CA ALA A 378 -14.79 31.45 8.09
C ALA A 378 -15.91 32.16 8.87
N GLY A 379 -16.72 31.41 9.63
CA GLY A 379 -17.73 31.96 10.53
C GLY A 379 -17.15 32.85 11.62
N LEU A 380 -16.05 32.42 12.26
CA LEU A 380 -15.34 33.21 13.28
C LEU A 380 -14.74 34.49 12.70
N LEU A 381 -14.13 34.42 11.51
CA LEU A 381 -13.59 35.60 10.83
C LEU A 381 -14.69 36.58 10.42
N MET A 382 -15.83 36.09 9.96
CA MET A 382 -16.98 36.93 9.60
C MET A 382 -17.61 37.59 10.83
N PHE A 383 -17.69 36.88 11.96
CA PHE A 383 -18.12 37.43 13.24
C PHE A 383 -17.17 38.53 13.74
N ALA A 384 -15.87 38.27 13.76
CA ALA A 384 -14.86 39.26 14.16
C ALA A 384 -14.85 40.50 13.24
N TRP A 385 -15.08 40.32 11.94
CA TRP A 385 -15.23 41.42 11.00
C TRP A 385 -16.48 42.27 11.30
N GLY A 386 -17.59 41.63 11.68
CA GLY A 386 -18.82 42.30 12.09
C GLY A 386 -18.67 43.13 13.37
N GLU A 387 -17.98 42.62 14.38
CA GLU A 387 -17.70 43.39 15.61
C GLU A 387 -16.82 44.61 15.34
N ARG A 388 -15.78 44.45 14.51
CA ARG A 388 -14.88 45.56 14.16
C ARG A 388 -15.61 46.71 13.46
N ARG A 389 -16.55 46.39 12.56
CA ARG A 389 -17.39 47.38 11.87
C ARG A 389 -18.24 48.20 12.82
N ARG A 390 -18.86 47.56 13.83
CA ARG A 390 -19.67 48.25 14.84
C ARG A 390 -18.83 49.20 15.69
N ALA A 391 -17.64 48.77 16.10
CA ALA A 391 -16.72 49.61 16.86
C ALA A 391 -16.26 50.85 16.07
N GLU A 392 -16.04 50.72 14.75
CA GLU A 392 -15.67 51.85 13.88
C GLU A 392 -16.83 52.87 13.74
N GLU A 393 -18.08 52.40 13.64
CA GLU A 393 -19.27 53.26 13.56
C GLU A 393 -19.54 54.01 14.87
N GLU A 394 -19.37 53.36 16.02
CA GLU A 394 -19.51 53.99 17.35
C GLU A 394 -18.46 55.08 17.56
N ALA A 395 -17.20 54.82 17.19
CA ALA A 395 -16.11 55.79 17.33
C ALA A 395 -16.33 57.06 16.49
N GLN A 396 -16.87 56.92 15.28
CA GLN A 396 -17.16 58.05 14.41
C GLN A 396 -18.31 58.92 14.96
N SER A 397 -19.36 58.29 15.47
CA SER A 397 -20.50 59.01 16.07
C SER A 397 -20.10 59.84 17.31
N ALA A 398 -19.13 59.37 18.10
CA ALA A 398 -18.63 60.07 19.27
C ALA A 398 -17.82 61.33 18.91
N LEU A 399 -17.07 61.29 17.81
CA LEU A 399 -16.30 62.44 17.31
C LEU A 399 -17.20 63.55 16.79
N ASP A 400 -18.25 63.20 16.04
CA ASP A 400 -19.20 64.17 15.50
C ASP A 400 -19.99 64.88 16.61
N ALA A 401 -20.39 64.14 17.66
CA ALA A 401 -21.08 64.71 18.83
C ALA A 401 -20.20 65.69 19.62
N GLN A 402 -18.89 65.46 19.72
CA GLN A 402 -17.97 66.41 20.37
C GLN A 402 -17.83 67.71 19.57
N ALA A 403 -17.75 67.62 18.24
CA ALA A 403 -17.60 68.79 17.38
C ALA A 403 -18.83 69.72 17.39
N GLU A 404 -20.03 69.18 17.61
CA GLU A 404 -21.26 69.98 17.78
C GLU A 404 -21.30 70.70 19.14
N ALA A 405 -20.84 70.04 20.21
CA ALA A 405 -20.81 70.61 21.55
C ALA A 405 -19.84 71.81 21.67
N GLU A 406 -18.71 71.79 20.96
CA GLU A 406 -17.77 72.91 20.94
C GLU A 406 -18.34 74.14 20.23
N ARG A 407 -19.01 73.97 19.07
CA ARG A 407 -19.63 75.09 18.35
C ARG A 407 -20.72 75.78 19.16
N ALA A 408 -21.55 75.01 19.85
CA ALA A 408 -22.61 75.55 20.71
C ALA A 408 -22.04 76.37 21.89
N ARG A 409 -20.84 76.02 22.38
CA ARG A 409 -20.17 76.75 23.47
C ARG A 409 -19.65 78.11 23.02
N ASP A 410 -19.06 78.19 21.84
CA ASP A 410 -18.48 79.43 21.32
C ASP A 410 -19.56 80.47 21.01
N GLU A 411 -20.71 80.05 20.44
CA GLU A 411 -21.86 80.94 20.20
C GLU A 411 -22.42 81.52 21.51
N ALA A 412 -22.46 80.74 22.59
CA ALA A 412 -22.96 81.18 23.88
C ALA A 412 -22.05 82.27 24.53
N ILE A 413 -20.75 82.23 24.27
CA ILE A 413 -19.80 83.23 24.81
C ILE A 413 -20.01 84.58 24.12
N VAL A 414 -20.16 84.60 22.80
CA VAL A 414 -20.38 85.83 22.00
C VAL A 414 -21.74 86.47 22.32
N ALA A 415 -22.79 85.68 22.53
CA ALA A 415 -24.09 86.21 22.92
C ALA A 415 -24.06 86.90 24.31
N ARG A 416 -23.25 86.38 25.23
CA ARG A 416 -23.14 86.92 26.60
C ARG A 416 -22.44 88.28 26.63
N THR A 417 -21.38 88.47 25.85
CA THR A 417 -20.64 89.75 25.80
C THR A 417 -21.50 90.87 25.24
N HIS A 418 -22.22 90.62 24.13
CA HIS A 418 -23.14 91.61 23.56
C HIS A 418 -24.27 92.02 24.51
N ALA A 419 -24.82 91.09 25.29
CA ALA A 419 -25.86 91.40 26.27
C ALA A 419 -25.35 92.29 27.42
N HIS A 420 -24.08 92.12 27.82
CA HIS A 420 -23.48 92.90 28.90
C HIS A 420 -23.27 94.37 28.50
N GLU A 421 -22.76 94.63 27.30
CA GLU A 421 -22.53 95.99 26.78
C GLU A 421 -23.83 96.79 26.65
N ALA A 422 -24.88 96.17 26.11
CA ALA A 422 -26.19 96.81 25.97
C ALA A 422 -26.78 97.24 27.33
N MET A 423 -26.55 96.44 28.37
CA MET A 423 -27.01 96.74 29.73
C MET A 423 -26.30 97.99 30.30
N MET A 424 -24.98 98.11 30.09
CA MET A 424 -24.20 99.25 30.58
C MET A 424 -24.60 100.57 29.90
N MET A 425 -24.85 100.56 28.58
CA MET A 425 -25.29 101.75 27.84
C MET A 425 -26.67 102.24 28.29
N ALA A 426 -27.59 101.31 28.54
CA ALA A 426 -28.91 101.63 29.09
C ALA A 426 -28.81 102.26 30.49
N GLY A 427 -27.93 101.73 31.35
CA GLY A 427 -27.68 102.26 32.69
C GLY A 427 -27.08 103.68 32.67
N ALA A 428 -26.09 103.93 31.82
CA ALA A 428 -25.44 105.24 31.71
C ALA A 428 -26.41 106.35 31.26
N ARG A 429 -27.29 106.05 30.28
CA ARG A 429 -28.35 106.97 29.83
C ARG A 429 -29.33 107.35 30.93
N GLU A 430 -29.80 106.36 31.69
CA GLU A 430 -30.78 106.59 32.75
C GLU A 430 -30.18 107.51 33.84
N LEU A 431 -28.91 107.32 34.19
CA LEU A 431 -28.21 108.16 35.18
C LEU A 431 -28.03 109.61 34.69
N LEU A 432 -27.72 109.80 33.41
CA LEU A 432 -27.68 111.11 32.77
C LEU A 432 -29.03 111.83 32.81
N ALA A 433 -30.12 111.12 32.47
CA ALA A 433 -31.47 111.66 32.49
C ALA A 433 -31.88 112.16 33.89
N ARG A 434 -31.34 111.54 34.94
CA ARG A 434 -31.54 111.94 36.34
C ARG A 434 -30.60 113.06 36.82
N GLY A 435 -29.77 113.62 35.95
CA GLY A 435 -28.80 114.66 36.28
C GLY A 435 -27.56 114.17 37.04
N GLN A 436 -27.38 112.85 37.19
CA GLN A 436 -26.30 112.22 37.93
C GLN A 436 -25.08 111.96 37.04
N ARG A 437 -24.49 113.03 36.50
CA ARG A 437 -23.38 112.95 35.52
C ARG A 437 -22.16 112.16 36.03
N ALA A 438 -21.78 112.32 37.31
CA ALA A 438 -20.66 111.59 37.89
C ALA A 438 -20.88 110.07 37.92
N ALA A 439 -22.12 109.62 38.18
CA ALA A 439 -22.47 108.20 38.16
C ALA A 439 -22.53 107.65 36.73
N ALA A 440 -23.04 108.43 35.77
CA ALA A 440 -23.05 108.05 34.36
C ALA A 440 -21.63 107.87 33.80
N ALA A 441 -20.67 108.73 34.20
CA ALA A 441 -19.27 108.59 33.81
C ALA A 441 -18.64 107.28 34.32
N MET A 442 -18.98 106.84 35.53
CA MET A 442 -18.46 105.58 36.08
C MET A 442 -18.99 104.35 35.34
N VAL A 443 -20.28 104.33 35.00
CA VAL A 443 -20.87 103.21 34.22
C VAL A 443 -20.27 103.13 32.82
N LEU A 444 -19.99 104.28 32.19
CA LEU A 444 -19.29 104.30 30.89
C LEU A 444 -17.84 103.83 30.97
N ALA A 445 -17.16 104.06 32.09
CA ALA A 445 -15.77 103.62 32.29
C ALA A 445 -15.62 102.10 32.43
N GLU A 446 -16.68 101.40 32.85
CA GLU A 446 -16.71 99.92 32.93
C GLU A 446 -17.06 99.23 31.61
N ALA A 447 -17.41 99.97 30.56
CA ALA A 447 -17.69 99.38 29.25
C ALA A 447 -16.38 99.01 28.52
N GLU A 448 -16.23 97.74 28.15
CA GLU A 448 -15.12 97.26 27.33
C GLU A 448 -15.36 97.63 25.84
N GLY A 449 -14.37 98.19 25.16
CA GLY A 449 -14.44 98.49 23.72
C GLY A 449 -15.18 99.78 23.29
N PRO A 450 -14.93 100.96 23.89
CA PRO A 450 -15.67 102.19 23.59
C PRO A 450 -15.52 102.70 22.15
N ALA A 451 -14.49 102.26 21.42
CA ALA A 451 -14.16 102.73 20.08
C ALA A 451 -15.10 102.20 18.97
N GLU A 452 -15.83 101.10 19.22
CA GLU A 452 -16.69 100.46 18.21
C GLU A 452 -18.18 100.70 18.44
N ASN A 453 -18.55 101.35 19.55
CA ASN A 453 -19.94 101.62 19.91
C ASN A 453 -20.26 103.13 19.77
N PRO A 454 -20.93 103.56 18.68
CA PRO A 454 -21.32 104.96 18.47
C PRO A 454 -22.19 105.52 19.60
N GLU A 455 -22.89 104.64 20.31
CA GLU A 455 -23.78 104.99 21.40
C GLU A 455 -23.01 105.42 22.65
N TRP A 456 -21.86 104.78 22.92
CA TRP A 456 -20.98 105.13 24.03
C TRP A 456 -20.44 106.56 23.87
N GLU A 457 -19.97 106.90 22.67
CA GLU A 457 -19.35 108.20 22.35
C GLU A 457 -20.30 109.37 22.64
N GLN A 458 -21.55 109.25 22.22
CA GLN A 458 -22.56 110.29 22.42
C GLN A 458 -22.87 110.50 23.91
N ILE A 459 -23.04 109.43 24.67
CA ILE A 459 -23.36 109.49 26.11
C ILE A 459 -22.17 110.09 26.90
N ALA A 460 -20.93 109.78 26.50
CA ALA A 460 -19.73 110.33 27.11
C ALA A 460 -19.62 111.86 26.91
N ILE A 461 -19.90 112.36 25.69
CA ILE A 461 -19.89 113.79 25.37
C ILE A 461 -20.91 114.57 26.23
N ASP A 462 -22.14 114.05 26.33
CA ASP A 462 -23.21 114.68 27.11
C ASP A 462 -22.91 114.71 28.62
N THR A 463 -22.16 113.71 29.10
CA THR A 463 -21.71 113.63 30.49
C THR A 463 -20.65 114.68 30.82
N LEU A 464 -19.71 114.94 29.90
CA LEU A 464 -18.54 115.78 30.14
C LEU A 464 -18.78 117.28 29.83
N GLY A 465 -19.84 117.65 29.13
CA GLY A 465 -20.09 119.03 28.67
C GLY A 465 -20.69 120.03 29.69
N GLY A 466 -20.91 119.65 30.95
CA GLY A 466 -21.52 120.52 31.98
C GLY A 466 -20.52 121.28 32.88
N PRO A 467 -20.93 122.35 33.58
CA PRO A 467 -20.06 123.05 34.53
C PRO A 467 -19.65 122.13 35.69
N ILE A 468 -18.34 122.10 35.98
CA ILE A 468 -17.73 121.29 37.03
C ILE A 468 -18.32 121.71 38.40
N PRO A 469 -18.94 120.80 39.17
CA PRO A 469 -19.54 121.16 40.46
C PRO A 469 -18.47 121.60 41.47
N ARG A 470 -18.68 122.77 42.10
CA ARG A 470 -17.84 123.26 43.22
C ARG A 470 -18.51 122.93 44.54
N VAL A 471 -17.80 122.22 45.42
CA VAL A 471 -18.23 121.89 46.78
C VAL A 471 -17.35 122.64 47.77
N THR A 472 -17.97 123.30 48.76
CA THR A 472 -17.27 124.03 49.83
C THR A 472 -17.44 123.29 51.16
N LEU A 473 -16.34 122.84 51.75
CA LEU A 473 -16.31 122.14 53.04
C LEU A 473 -16.04 123.15 54.17
N THR A 474 -16.88 123.17 55.21
CA THR A 474 -16.85 124.19 56.29
C THR A 474 -16.34 123.63 57.61
N HIS A 475 -15.50 124.41 58.32
CA HIS A 475 -14.82 124.02 59.57
C HIS A 475 -14.79 125.13 60.62
N GLU A 476 -14.92 124.77 61.91
CA GLU A 476 -14.76 125.69 63.06
C GLU A 476 -13.29 125.76 63.50
N GLY A 477 -12.47 126.46 62.73
CA GLY A 477 -11.06 126.71 63.02
C GLY A 477 -10.16 126.61 61.79
N HIS A 478 -8.87 126.90 61.98
CA HIS A 478 -7.90 126.79 60.89
C HIS A 478 -7.74 125.33 60.45
N VAL A 479 -8.02 125.08 59.17
CA VAL A 479 -7.73 123.81 58.51
C VAL A 479 -6.23 123.71 58.32
N THR A 480 -5.63 122.64 58.83
CA THR A 480 -4.19 122.39 58.77
C THR A 480 -3.82 121.39 57.68
N ALA A 481 -4.76 120.53 57.25
CA ALA A 481 -4.55 119.59 56.15
C ALA A 481 -5.85 119.28 55.40
N ALA A 482 -5.71 118.97 54.11
CA ALA A 482 -6.77 118.42 53.26
C ALA A 482 -6.15 117.45 52.23
N ALA A 483 -6.70 116.24 52.08
CA ALA A 483 -6.21 115.22 51.15
C ALA A 483 -7.34 114.38 50.56
N TRP A 484 -7.24 114.04 49.27
CA TRP A 484 -8.16 113.13 48.58
C TRP A 484 -7.84 111.66 48.89
N SER A 485 -8.87 110.82 48.87
CA SER A 485 -8.74 109.36 48.81
C SER A 485 -8.25 108.90 47.42
N PRO A 486 -7.52 107.78 47.30
CA PRO A 486 -7.00 107.27 46.03
C PRO A 486 -8.09 107.02 44.97
N GLU A 487 -9.26 106.56 45.39
CA GLU A 487 -10.42 106.34 44.51
C GLU A 487 -11.16 107.64 44.13
N GLY A 488 -10.77 108.80 44.69
CA GLY A 488 -11.39 110.10 44.40
C GLY A 488 -12.80 110.29 44.98
N ALA A 489 -13.33 109.33 45.75
CA ALA A 489 -14.69 109.38 46.27
C ALA A 489 -14.84 110.18 47.58
N ARG A 490 -13.74 110.43 48.30
CA ARG A 490 -13.70 111.05 49.63
C ARG A 490 -12.55 112.03 49.80
N VAL A 491 -12.72 113.02 50.69
CA VAL A 491 -11.70 113.99 51.11
C VAL A 491 -11.56 113.94 52.62
N VAL A 492 -10.34 113.81 53.16
CA VAL A 492 -10.09 114.03 54.58
C VAL A 492 -9.60 115.46 54.79
N THR A 493 -10.10 116.13 55.82
CA THR A 493 -9.62 117.44 56.27
C THR A 493 -9.31 117.41 57.76
N ALA A 494 -8.34 118.20 58.23
CA ALA A 494 -7.99 118.32 59.65
C ALA A 494 -8.14 119.76 60.12
N ALA A 495 -8.90 119.97 61.21
CA ALA A 495 -9.11 121.29 61.80
C ALA A 495 -9.14 121.20 63.33
N ALA A 496 -8.45 122.11 64.00
CA ALA A 496 -8.28 122.09 65.45
C ALA A 496 -7.81 120.71 65.95
N ARG A 497 -8.64 119.95 66.68
CA ARG A 497 -8.30 118.65 67.28
C ARG A 497 -8.99 117.46 66.59
N VAL A 498 -9.56 117.69 65.41
CA VAL A 498 -10.49 116.75 64.78
C VAL A 498 -10.17 116.61 63.29
N ALA A 499 -10.19 115.38 62.79
CA ALA A 499 -10.18 115.11 61.35
C ALA A 499 -11.60 114.80 60.88
N THR A 500 -11.98 115.26 59.69
CA THR A 500 -13.29 114.99 59.09
C THR A 500 -13.10 114.38 57.71
N VAL A 501 -13.70 113.22 57.49
CA VAL A 501 -13.78 112.59 56.16
C VAL A 501 -15.10 112.99 55.51
N TRP A 502 -15.04 113.61 54.35
CA TRP A 502 -16.16 114.05 53.54
C TRP A 502 -16.31 113.14 52.32
N SER A 503 -17.54 112.95 51.82
CA SER A 503 -17.74 112.48 50.45
C SER A 503 -17.34 113.57 49.44
N ALA A 504 -16.95 113.18 48.23
CA ALA A 504 -16.49 114.09 47.17
C ALA A 504 -17.52 115.18 46.81
N ASP A 505 -18.80 114.85 46.96
CA ASP A 505 -19.94 115.74 46.75
C ASP A 505 -20.27 116.61 47.99
N GLY A 506 -19.58 116.40 49.11
CA GLY A 506 -19.79 117.08 50.39
C GLY A 506 -21.07 116.68 51.13
N ALA A 507 -21.85 115.74 50.61
CA ALA A 507 -23.16 115.38 51.14
C ALA A 507 -23.09 114.65 52.50
N SER A 508 -22.01 113.92 52.75
CA SER A 508 -21.81 113.18 53.99
C SER A 508 -20.45 113.48 54.60
N ARG A 509 -20.39 113.48 55.93
CA ARG A 509 -19.14 113.64 56.67
C ARG A 509 -19.07 112.72 57.89
N VAL A 510 -17.89 112.16 58.13
CA VAL A 510 -17.56 111.37 59.32
C VAL A 510 -16.49 112.12 60.10
N VAL A 511 -16.75 112.36 61.37
CA VAL A 511 -15.87 113.10 62.27
C VAL A 511 -15.03 112.10 63.06
N LEU A 512 -13.71 112.23 63.00
CA LEU A 512 -12.74 111.41 63.71
C LEU A 512 -12.21 112.19 64.91
N GLU A 513 -12.69 111.83 66.08
CA GLU A 513 -12.31 112.43 67.37
C GLU A 513 -11.30 111.55 68.11
N GLY A 514 -10.45 112.16 68.95
CA GLY A 514 -9.52 111.41 69.82
C GLY A 514 -8.21 112.15 70.15
N HIS A 515 -7.78 113.09 69.30
CA HIS A 515 -6.58 113.87 69.57
C HIS A 515 -6.81 114.92 70.66
N THR A 516 -5.95 114.95 71.68
CA THR A 516 -6.03 115.92 72.78
C THR A 516 -5.40 117.27 72.43
N GLN A 517 -4.57 117.31 71.39
CA GLN A 517 -3.86 118.48 70.88
C GLN A 517 -4.17 118.71 69.39
N ARG A 518 -3.74 119.87 68.85
CA ARG A 518 -4.04 120.26 67.47
C ARG A 518 -3.45 119.26 66.46
N LEU A 519 -4.24 118.89 65.45
CA LEU A 519 -3.79 118.06 64.34
C LEU A 519 -2.96 118.89 63.36
N HIS A 520 -1.81 118.34 62.95
CA HIS A 520 -0.89 118.99 62.01
C HIS A 520 -0.99 118.43 60.58
N ALA A 521 -1.46 117.19 60.42
CA ALA A 521 -1.58 116.51 59.14
C ALA A 521 -2.73 115.49 59.19
N ALA A 522 -3.24 115.13 58.02
CA ALA A 522 -4.10 113.96 57.80
C ALA A 522 -3.82 113.42 56.39
N ALA A 523 -3.68 112.10 56.24
CA ALA A 523 -3.41 111.45 54.96
C ALA A 523 -4.17 110.13 54.80
N TRP A 524 -4.45 109.74 53.55
CA TRP A 524 -5.05 108.45 53.22
C TRP A 524 -3.98 107.37 52.99
N SER A 525 -4.31 106.12 53.35
CA SER A 525 -3.54 104.95 52.89
C SER A 525 -3.69 104.75 51.38
N PRO A 526 -2.68 104.18 50.67
CA PRO A 526 -2.76 103.91 49.22
C PRO A 526 -3.95 103.06 48.79
N GLU A 527 -4.45 102.18 49.66
CA GLU A 527 -5.60 101.30 49.42
C GLU A 527 -6.96 101.98 49.74
N GLY A 528 -6.99 103.26 50.10
CA GLY A 528 -8.23 104.03 50.37
C GLY A 528 -9.03 103.65 51.62
N GLY A 529 -8.59 102.64 52.38
CA GLY A 529 -9.33 102.12 53.54
C GLY A 529 -9.07 102.79 54.88
N ARG A 530 -7.99 103.58 55.04
CA ARG A 530 -7.56 104.14 56.34
C ARG A 530 -7.08 105.60 56.23
N VAL A 531 -7.22 106.33 57.34
CA VAL A 531 -6.71 107.70 57.53
C VAL A 531 -5.69 107.69 58.67
N ALA A 532 -4.56 108.39 58.47
CA ALA A 532 -3.48 108.56 59.44
C ALA A 532 -3.29 110.02 59.86
#